data_AF-A0AAW2NH48-F1
#
_entry.id   AF-A0AAW2NH48-F1
#
_cell.length_a   1.000
_cell.length_b   1.000
_cell.length_c   1.000
_cell.angle_alpha   90.00
_cell.angle_beta   90.00
_cell.angle_gamma   90.00
#
_symmetry.space_group_name_H-M   'P 1'
#
loop_
_entity.id
_entity.type
_entity.pdbx_description
1 polymer ?
#
loop_
_entity_poly.entity_id
_entity_poly.type
_entity_poly.pdbx_seq_one_letter_code
_entity_poly.pdbx_strand_id
1 'polypeptide(L)'
;LLGTSYKVIARNRDYTEISFTTTWAVGSARVPLNVDKRYVMLRDSPGFYSYAVLERLEGWPAFDIQEARIVFKLQENRFHYMAMSDERQRVMPMSVDRFTGEVLDYPEAVLDASN
;
A
#
# COMPACT_ATOMS: atom_id res chain seq x y z
N LEU A 1 2.72 0.35 -9.53
CA LEU A 1 1.68 -0.21 -10.44
C LEU A 1 0.47 0.72 -10.49
N LEU A 2 0.17 1.25 -11.68
CA LEU A 2 -0.99 2.11 -11.95
C LEU A 2 -2.19 1.24 -12.36
N GLY A 3 -3.34 1.41 -11.69
CA GLY A 3 -4.59 0.79 -12.11
C GLY A 3 -5.04 1.35 -13.47
N THR A 4 -5.37 0.47 -14.42
CA THR A 4 -5.82 0.85 -15.77
C THR A 4 -7.33 0.72 -15.93
N SER A 5 -8.00 0.02 -15.01
CA SER A 5 -9.46 -0.13 -14.98
C SER A 5 -9.99 0.14 -13.58
N TYR A 6 -11.16 0.76 -13.49
CA TYR A 6 -11.89 1.04 -12.26
C TYR A 6 -13.24 0.33 -12.29
N LYS A 7 -13.66 -0.24 -11.15
CA LYS A 7 -14.98 -0.82 -10.97
C LYS A 7 -15.54 -0.56 -9.58
N VAL A 8 -16.85 -0.41 -9.47
CA VAL A 8 -17.59 -0.57 -8.20
C VAL A 8 -17.98 -2.04 -8.13
N ILE A 9 -17.45 -2.76 -7.15
CA ILE A 9 -17.65 -4.21 -7.00
C ILE A 9 -18.92 -4.50 -6.24
N ALA A 10 -19.16 -3.72 -5.19
CA ALA A 10 -20.38 -3.76 -4.41
C ALA A 10 -20.73 -2.35 -3.95
N ARG A 11 -22.03 -2.06 -3.92
CA ARG A 11 -22.59 -0.86 -3.32
C ARG A 11 -23.93 -1.23 -2.72
N ASN A 12 -24.03 -1.16 -1.40
CA ASN A 12 -25.27 -1.38 -0.68
C ASN A 12 -25.39 -0.35 0.46
N ARG A 13 -26.31 -0.61 1.40
CA ARG A 13 -26.56 0.30 2.52
C ARG A 13 -25.42 0.35 3.54
N ASP A 14 -24.61 -0.69 3.61
CA ASP A 14 -23.65 -0.89 4.70
C ASP A 14 -22.22 -0.60 4.23
N TYR A 15 -21.92 -0.81 2.95
CA TYR A 15 -20.60 -0.54 2.40
C TYR A 15 -20.57 -0.26 0.90
N THR A 16 -19.46 0.33 0.46
CA THR A 16 -19.06 0.39 -0.95
C THR A 16 -17.67 -0.22 -1.10
N GLU A 17 -17.51 -1.12 -2.06
CA GLU A 17 -16.23 -1.68 -2.46
C GLU A 17 -15.89 -1.20 -3.87
N ILE A 18 -14.67 -0.68 -4.03
CA ILE A 18 -14.13 -0.25 -5.31
C ILE A 18 -12.85 -1.01 -5.64
N SER A 19 -12.60 -1.14 -6.93
CA SER A 19 -11.49 -1.89 -7.50
C SER A 19 -10.71 -1.05 -8.49
N PHE A 20 -9.39 -1.19 -8.44
CA PHE A 20 -8.48 -0.69 -9.46
C PHE A 20 -7.62 -1.85 -9.96
N THR A 21 -7.84 -2.27 -11.19
CA THR A 21 -7.17 -3.44 -11.79
C THR A 21 -6.10 -3.00 -12.78
N THR A 22 -5.00 -3.74 -12.78
CA THR A 22 -3.99 -3.75 -13.85
C THR A 22 -3.84 -5.20 -14.31
N THR A 23 -4.05 -5.46 -15.60
CA THR A 23 -3.80 -6.78 -16.18
C THR A 23 -2.45 -6.82 -16.86
N TRP A 24 -1.82 -7.99 -16.87
CA TRP A 24 -0.64 -8.24 -17.70
C TRP A 24 -1.06 -8.76 -19.08
N ALA A 25 -0.24 -8.45 -20.09
CA ALA A 25 -0.41 -8.93 -21.46
C ALA A 25 0.90 -9.55 -21.94
N VAL A 26 0.79 -10.58 -22.78
CA VAL A 26 1.96 -11.26 -23.36
C VAL A 26 2.85 -10.25 -24.08
N GLY A 27 4.15 -10.28 -23.80
CA GLY A 27 5.13 -9.34 -24.33
C GLY A 27 5.23 -8.01 -23.57
N SER A 28 4.43 -7.79 -22.52
CA SER A 28 4.60 -6.63 -21.65
C SER A 28 5.89 -6.73 -20.84
N ALA A 29 6.62 -5.63 -20.71
CA ALA A 29 7.78 -5.50 -19.83
C ALA A 29 7.42 -5.46 -18.33
N ARG A 30 6.12 -5.48 -18.00
CA ARG A 30 5.65 -5.56 -16.60
C ARG A 30 5.75 -7.00 -16.09
N VAL A 31 5.75 -7.12 -14.78
CA VAL A 31 5.65 -8.41 -14.08
C VAL A 31 4.43 -9.19 -14.60
N PRO A 32 4.55 -10.50 -14.90
CA PRO A 32 3.48 -11.33 -15.43
C PRO A 32 2.44 -11.68 -14.35
N LEU A 33 1.70 -10.66 -13.92
CA LEU A 33 0.77 -10.71 -12.80
C LEU A 33 -0.38 -9.72 -13.00
N ASN A 34 -1.61 -10.19 -12.82
CA ASN A 34 -2.78 -9.34 -12.65
C ASN A 34 -2.82 -8.83 -11.21
N VAL A 35 -3.08 -7.53 -11.05
CA VAL A 35 -3.18 -6.89 -9.74
C VAL A 35 -4.51 -6.17 -9.65
N ASP A 36 -5.30 -6.54 -8.64
CA ASP A 36 -6.57 -5.91 -8.33
C ASP A 36 -6.51 -5.32 -6.92
N LYS A 37 -6.47 -3.99 -6.84
CA LYS A 37 -6.46 -3.27 -5.55
C LYS A 37 -7.88 -2.94 -5.16
N ARG A 38 -8.29 -3.38 -3.98
CA ARG A 38 -9.64 -3.23 -3.43
C ARG A 38 -9.63 -2.27 -2.25
N TYR A 39 -10.64 -1.42 -2.20
CA TYR A 39 -10.90 -0.54 -1.07
C TYR A 39 -12.36 -0.68 -0.66
N VAL A 40 -12.60 -0.89 0.63
CA VAL A 40 -13.94 -1.05 1.22
C VAL A 40 -14.17 0.07 2.21
N MET A 41 -15.21 0.87 1.97
CA MET A 41 -15.65 1.93 2.87
C MET A 41 -16.97 1.51 3.50
N LEU A 42 -16.99 1.41 4.82
CA LEU A 42 -18.20 1.11 5.58
C LEU A 42 -18.99 2.40 5.83
N ARG A 43 -20.31 2.28 5.91
CA ARG A 43 -21.17 3.37 6.33
C ARG A 43 -20.88 3.73 7.79
N ASP A 44 -20.87 5.03 8.09
CA ASP A 44 -20.76 5.56 9.46
C ASP A 44 -19.50 5.12 10.22
N SER A 45 -18.47 4.63 9.51
CA SER A 45 -17.16 4.29 10.07
C SER A 45 -16.09 5.22 9.47
N PRO A 46 -15.25 5.86 10.29
CA PRO A 46 -14.07 6.54 9.78
C PRO A 46 -13.07 5.52 9.21
N GLY A 47 -12.51 5.83 8.04
CA GLY A 47 -11.48 5.01 7.39
C GLY A 47 -12.00 4.05 6.34
N PHE A 48 -11.15 3.11 5.95
CA PHE A 48 -11.42 2.11 4.93
C PHE A 48 -10.55 0.87 5.12
N TYR A 49 -11.01 -0.28 4.65
CA TYR A 49 -10.20 -1.49 4.51
C TYR A 49 -9.59 -1.53 3.12
N SER A 50 -8.40 -2.10 3.00
CA SER A 50 -7.74 -2.29 1.71
C SER A 50 -7.08 -3.65 1.61
N TYR A 51 -7.19 -4.28 0.44
CA TYR A 51 -6.48 -5.51 0.14
C TYR A 51 -6.15 -5.56 -1.35
N ALA A 52 -5.26 -6.46 -1.74
CA ALA A 52 -4.93 -6.70 -3.15
C ALA A 52 -5.11 -8.17 -3.48
N VAL A 53 -5.70 -8.45 -4.65
CA VAL A 53 -5.72 -9.79 -5.25
C VAL A 53 -4.62 -9.83 -6.31
N LEU A 54 -3.72 -10.79 -6.16
CA LEU A 54 -2.62 -11.05 -7.09
C LEU A 54 -2.91 -12.37 -7.80
N GLU A 55 -3.07 -12.33 -9.11
CA GLU A 55 -3.40 -13.50 -9.92
C GLU A 55 -2.39 -13.69 -11.05
N ARG A 56 -1.81 -14.89 -11.13
CA ARG A 56 -0.99 -15.34 -12.26
C ARG A 56 -1.74 -16.47 -12.96
N LEU A 57 -2.05 -16.28 -14.24
CA LEU A 57 -2.72 -17.30 -15.03
C LEU A 57 -1.76 -18.41 -15.48
N GLU A 58 -2.31 -19.58 -15.78
CA GLU A 58 -1.55 -20.71 -16.30
C GLU A 58 -0.84 -20.34 -17.63
N GLY A 59 0.37 -20.86 -17.82
CA GLY A 59 1.21 -20.57 -18.99
C GLY A 59 1.94 -19.23 -18.96
N TRP A 60 1.68 -18.35 -17.98
CA TRP A 60 2.43 -17.10 -17.84
C TRP A 60 3.86 -17.33 -17.33
N PRO A 61 4.84 -16.48 -17.68
CA PRO A 61 6.22 -16.64 -17.21
C PRO A 61 6.32 -16.69 -15.68
N ALA A 62 7.30 -17.46 -15.18
CA ALA A 62 7.64 -17.47 -13.77
C ALA A 62 8.30 -16.15 -13.36
N PHE A 63 8.07 -15.74 -12.11
CA PHE A 63 8.69 -14.55 -11.51
C PHE A 63 8.62 -14.66 -9.98
N ASP A 64 9.44 -13.86 -9.30
CA ASP A 64 9.48 -13.79 -7.84
C ASP A 64 8.85 -12.49 -7.31
N ILE A 65 8.10 -12.60 -6.22
CA ILE A 65 7.65 -11.45 -5.43
C ILE A 65 8.55 -11.36 -4.21
N GLN A 66 9.55 -10.48 -4.27
CA GLN A 66 10.38 -10.19 -3.09
C GLN A 66 9.58 -9.42 -2.03
N GLU A 67 8.72 -8.50 -2.47
CA GLU A 67 7.98 -7.63 -1.58
C GLU A 67 6.65 -7.18 -2.18
N ALA A 68 5.61 -7.14 -1.34
CA ALA A 68 4.32 -6.54 -1.64
C ALA A 68 3.91 -5.61 -0.50
N ARG A 69 3.82 -4.30 -0.79
CA ARG A 69 3.42 -3.27 0.19
C ARG A 69 2.30 -2.39 -0.36
N ILE A 70 1.36 -2.00 0.50
CA ILE A 70 0.46 -0.87 0.27
C ILE A 70 1.01 0.31 1.06
N VAL A 71 1.32 1.41 0.38
CA VAL A 71 1.95 2.59 0.98
C VAL A 71 1.03 3.79 0.84
N PHE A 72 0.70 4.42 1.96
CA PHE A 72 -0.04 5.68 2.01
C PHE A 72 0.93 6.81 2.32
N LYS A 73 1.05 7.76 1.39
CA LYS A 73 1.82 8.99 1.60
C LYS A 73 0.91 10.06 2.16
N LEU A 74 1.06 10.34 3.45
CA LEU A 74 0.25 11.32 4.18
C LEU A 74 0.84 12.74 4.00
N GLN A 75 0.02 13.77 4.24
CA GLN A 75 0.48 15.16 4.18
C GLN A 75 1.41 15.47 5.35
N GLU A 76 2.67 15.76 5.04
CA GLU A 76 3.75 15.95 6.02
C GLU A 76 3.42 16.99 7.11
N ASN A 77 2.73 18.07 6.75
CA ASN A 77 2.35 19.15 7.66
C ASN A 77 1.10 18.88 8.51
N ARG A 78 0.47 17.70 8.39
CA ARG A 78 -0.74 17.33 9.14
C ARG A 78 -0.56 16.11 10.02
N PHE A 79 0.36 15.22 9.67
CA PHE A 79 0.51 13.91 10.30
C PHE A 79 1.88 13.79 10.97
N HIS A 80 2.02 14.37 12.17
CA HIS A 80 3.26 14.31 12.96
C HIS A 80 3.29 13.14 13.95
N TYR A 81 2.15 12.46 14.15
CA TYR A 81 2.01 11.35 15.08
C TYR A 81 1.35 10.16 14.39
N MET A 82 1.79 8.96 14.78
CA MET A 82 1.19 7.69 14.37
C MET A 82 0.54 7.05 15.59
N ALA A 83 -0.79 6.98 15.60
CA ALA A 83 -1.54 6.19 16.56
C ALA A 83 -1.40 4.70 16.20
N MET A 84 -0.94 3.89 17.14
CA MET A 84 -0.84 2.42 17.01
C MET A 84 -2.02 1.72 17.71
N SER A 85 -2.50 2.31 18.80
CA SER A 85 -3.75 1.96 19.49
C SER A 85 -4.32 3.20 20.19
N ASP A 86 -5.48 3.07 20.82
CA ASP A 86 -6.15 4.17 21.54
C ASP A 86 -5.27 4.81 22.62
N GLU A 87 -4.38 4.03 23.23
CA GLU A 87 -3.51 4.44 24.33
C GLU A 87 -2.05 4.59 23.91
N ARG A 88 -1.70 4.20 22.67
CA ARG A 88 -0.32 4.11 22.21
C ARG A 88 -0.12 4.88 20.91
N GLN A 89 0.70 5.92 20.98
CA GLN A 89 1.15 6.69 19.84
C GLN A 89 2.69 6.77 19.78
N ARG A 90 3.22 7.10 18.60
CA ARG A 90 4.63 7.47 18.41
C ARG A 90 4.74 8.68 17.49
N VAL A 91 5.89 9.36 17.52
CA VAL A 91 6.23 10.36 16.51
C VAL A 91 6.29 9.66 15.14
N MET A 92 5.66 10.26 14.13
CA MET A 92 5.73 9.73 12.77
C MET A 92 7.15 9.95 12.22
N PRO A 93 7.85 8.90 11.76
CA PRO A 93 9.14 9.09 11.12
C PRO A 93 9.00 9.97 9.88
N MET A 94 9.85 10.98 9.81
CA MET A 94 9.89 12.02 8.79
C MET A 94 11.05 11.76 7.82
N SER A 95 11.03 12.45 6.67
CA SER A 95 12.11 12.30 5.69
C SER A 95 13.46 12.72 6.27
N VAL A 96 13.48 13.73 7.16
CA VAL A 96 14.71 14.23 7.81
C VAL A 96 15.39 13.17 8.67
N ASP A 97 14.63 12.36 9.41
CA ASP A 97 15.16 11.30 10.28
C ASP A 97 16.01 10.30 9.49
N ARG A 98 15.63 10.06 8.21
CA ARG A 98 16.43 9.25 7.29
C ARG A 98 17.72 9.92 6.85
N PHE A 99 17.72 11.24 6.63
CA PHE A 99 18.90 11.97 6.19
C PHE A 99 19.92 12.18 7.31
N THR A 100 19.45 12.24 8.56
CA THR A 100 20.29 12.47 9.74
C THR A 100 20.65 11.19 10.50
N GLY A 101 19.94 10.08 10.23
CA GLY A 101 20.14 8.80 10.90
C GLY A 101 21.42 8.07 10.47
N GLU A 102 21.87 7.15 11.32
CA GLU A 102 23.03 6.29 11.07
C GLU A 102 22.63 5.13 10.15
N VAL A 103 23.29 5.00 9.01
CA VAL A 103 23.03 3.90 8.06
C VAL A 103 23.47 2.57 8.68
N LEU A 104 22.56 1.57 8.65
CA LEU A 104 22.81 0.20 9.11
C LEU A 104 23.36 -0.67 7.97
N ASP A 105 23.29 -2.00 8.10
CA ASP A 105 23.77 -2.95 7.09
C ASP A 105 23.12 -2.78 5.70
N TYR A 106 21.94 -2.16 5.64
CA TYR A 106 21.25 -1.84 4.40
C TYR A 106 21.18 -0.31 4.20
N PRO A 107 21.49 0.23 3.00
CA PRO A 107 21.51 1.67 2.74
C PRO A 107 20.14 2.35 2.92
N GLU A 108 19.05 1.59 2.88
CA GLU A 108 17.70 2.04 3.18
C GLU A 108 17.30 1.98 4.66
N ALA A 109 18.07 1.28 5.49
CA ALA A 109 17.83 1.14 6.92
C ALA A 109 18.71 2.15 7.68
N VAL A 110 18.07 3.03 8.43
CA VAL A 110 18.76 3.99 9.30
C VAL A 110 18.32 3.81 10.74
N LEU A 111 19.25 3.95 11.67
CA LEU A 111 18.97 4.09 13.08
C LEU A 111 18.79 5.58 13.38
N ASP A 112 17.58 5.91 13.84
CA ASP A 112 17.28 7.23 14.34
C ASP A 112 17.61 7.28 15.85
N ALA A 113 18.56 8.11 16.24
CA ALA A 113 18.98 8.31 17.63
C ALA A 113 18.06 9.29 18.38
N SER A 114 17.01 9.79 17.75
CA SER A 114 16.07 10.78 18.29
C SER A 114 14.95 10.11 19.10
N ASN A 115 15.27 9.43 20.20
CA ASN A 115 14.33 9.12 21.30
C ASN A 115 15.03 8.70 22.59
#